data_AF-A0A928GNE2-F1
#
_entry.id   AF-A0A928GNE2-F1
#
_cell.length_a   1.000
_cell.length_b   1.000
_cell.length_c   1.000
_cell.angle_alpha   90.00
_cell.angle_beta   90.00
_cell.angle_gamma   90.00
#
_symmetry.space_group_name_H-M   'P 1'
#
loop_
_entity.id
_entity.type
_entity.pdbx_description
1 polymer ?
#
loop_
_entity_poly.entity_id
_entity_poly.type
_entity_poly.pdbx_seq_one_letter_code
_entity_poly.pdbx_strand_id
1 'polypeptide(L)'
;MMKHYNIPIFLPELACPYRCVYCNQFSITGNDDIVKPEDVKNIIDSHLASFKEENRFVEVAFFGGNFTGLPVKMQNDYLEVVQPYLDKNLIHGIRCSTRPDYISLQRVKEIKHLGMRNIELGAQSTNDEVLKHCKRGHTYNDIVEASQIILSEGITLGLQMMIGLPYDSEEKDFQTAKDIVNLGAKETRIYPCIVVKDTELEALYRNGDYKALSINEAVSRSSKLYSYFIENQVKVLRIGLHQSDELDKEGYVAGPYHKNFAEMVFSHIWKEKFENLKISESENLKKDIIINVPASQINHAIGWNGENKRMLLDRFDKVEFKANDKRQKTKDEDDDFTFTITTKDELPTIIADSRMPEDAKKNLKKLGNVLFINPTSVTYNSISSHPDIFFFQKDDALIYAPNAPKRIVKELKKRKIKLIEGKKEVGKKYPETVPYNAVGIGNLLIHNLKHTDETILSSYENHINVNQGYTRCNLLALNENAFITSDVGIFNVVNSQQTTDNSLYPHESLVGTSILYIDPKQIKLEGQKNGFFPGCCGVWKNNLIVCGSTKNLKEKAELDKFLKDNNFNLIELYDGDLIDVGSVFSIDN
;
A
#
# COMPACT_ATOMS: atom_id res chain seq x y z
N MET A 1 1.79 -10.82 -15.34
CA MET A 1 0.55 -11.19 -14.63
C MET A 1 -0.44 -11.59 -15.71
N MET A 2 -0.97 -12.80 -15.63
CA MET A 2 -1.92 -13.32 -16.63
C MET A 2 -3.25 -12.58 -16.46
N LYS A 3 -3.80 -12.01 -17.54
CA LYS A 3 -5.04 -11.22 -17.48
C LYS A 3 -6.26 -12.14 -17.49
N HIS A 4 -7.19 -11.96 -16.56
CA HIS A 4 -8.41 -12.75 -16.50
C HIS A 4 -9.53 -12.09 -17.32
N TYR A 5 -10.16 -12.87 -18.21
CA TYR A 5 -11.32 -12.52 -19.01
C TYR A 5 -12.50 -13.44 -18.70
N ASN A 6 -13.69 -12.86 -18.57
CA ASN A 6 -14.96 -13.60 -18.59
C ASN A 6 -15.64 -13.38 -19.93
N ILE A 7 -16.14 -14.45 -20.55
CA ILE A 7 -17.07 -14.41 -21.69
C ILE A 7 -18.48 -14.55 -21.11
N PRO A 8 -19.24 -13.45 -20.93
CA PRO A 8 -20.54 -13.50 -20.29
C PRO A 8 -21.58 -14.07 -21.26
N ILE A 9 -22.37 -15.03 -20.77
CA ILE A 9 -23.55 -15.58 -21.42
C ILE A 9 -24.71 -15.35 -20.47
N PHE A 10 -25.61 -14.44 -20.82
CA PHE A 10 -26.77 -14.13 -19.99
C PHE A 10 -27.92 -15.07 -20.34
N LEU A 11 -28.25 -15.95 -19.40
CA LEU A 11 -29.40 -16.83 -19.48
C LEU A 11 -30.59 -16.14 -18.79
N PRO A 12 -31.79 -16.11 -19.39
CA PRO A 12 -32.97 -15.62 -18.71
C PRO A 12 -33.29 -16.46 -17.47
N GLU A 13 -34.00 -15.89 -16.50
CA GLU A 13 -34.33 -16.55 -15.23
C GLU A 13 -35.47 -17.59 -15.38
N LEU A 14 -35.36 -18.47 -16.39
CA LEU A 14 -36.32 -19.54 -16.71
C LEU A 14 -36.51 -20.55 -15.56
N ALA A 15 -35.57 -20.57 -14.63
CA ALA A 15 -35.51 -21.56 -13.54
C ALA A 15 -35.90 -21.00 -12.16
N CYS A 16 -36.28 -19.72 -12.00
CA CYS A 16 -36.75 -19.24 -10.69
C CYS A 16 -38.29 -19.27 -10.60
N PRO A 17 -38.88 -20.06 -9.69
CA PRO A 17 -40.32 -20.04 -9.45
C PRO A 17 -40.75 -18.88 -8.51
N TYR A 18 -39.79 -18.13 -7.97
CA TYR A 18 -40.03 -17.10 -6.96
C TYR A 18 -40.01 -15.70 -7.56
N ARG A 19 -40.95 -14.86 -7.12
CA ARG A 19 -40.96 -13.42 -7.40
C ARG A 19 -40.45 -12.67 -6.17
N CYS A 20 -39.14 -12.41 -6.14
CA CYS A 20 -38.53 -11.61 -5.08
C CYS A 20 -39.16 -10.22 -5.08
N VAL A 21 -39.33 -9.61 -3.89
CA VAL A 21 -40.06 -8.34 -3.77
C VAL A 21 -39.44 -7.19 -4.56
N TYR A 22 -38.13 -7.24 -4.81
CA TYR A 22 -37.35 -6.21 -5.52
C TYR A 22 -37.03 -6.55 -6.98
N CYS A 23 -37.47 -7.70 -7.48
CA CYS A 23 -37.16 -8.15 -8.84
C CYS A 23 -38.35 -7.95 -9.78
N ASN A 24 -38.14 -7.25 -10.90
CA ASN A 24 -39.13 -7.15 -11.99
C ASN A 24 -38.62 -7.74 -13.32
N GLN A 25 -37.82 -8.80 -13.28
CA GLN A 25 -37.25 -9.33 -14.53
C GLN A 25 -38.28 -9.96 -15.47
N PHE A 26 -39.48 -10.35 -15.00
CA PHE A 26 -40.57 -10.84 -15.86
C PHE A 26 -41.17 -9.78 -16.79
N SER A 27 -41.12 -8.49 -16.40
CA SER A 27 -41.58 -7.38 -17.26
C SER A 27 -40.46 -6.85 -18.16
N ILE A 28 -39.21 -7.06 -17.76
CA ILE A 28 -37.99 -6.69 -18.49
C ILE A 28 -37.67 -7.71 -19.60
N THR A 29 -37.94 -9.00 -19.38
CA THR A 29 -37.71 -10.08 -20.37
C THR A 29 -38.87 -10.29 -21.34
N GLY A 30 -39.68 -9.24 -21.59
CA GLY A 30 -40.77 -9.29 -22.55
C GLY A 30 -40.26 -9.59 -23.96
N ASN A 31 -40.19 -10.88 -24.31
CA ASN A 31 -39.87 -11.48 -25.62
C ASN A 31 -38.82 -10.72 -26.47
N ASP A 32 -37.60 -11.26 -26.55
CA ASP A 32 -37.06 -11.85 -27.79
C ASP A 32 -35.62 -12.37 -27.54
N ASP A 33 -35.40 -13.64 -27.91
CA ASP A 33 -34.15 -14.42 -27.90
C ASP A 33 -33.54 -14.86 -26.55
N ILE A 34 -34.11 -15.94 -25.99
CA ILE A 34 -33.37 -16.85 -25.10
C ILE A 34 -32.11 -17.29 -25.87
N VAL A 35 -30.92 -16.94 -25.37
CA VAL A 35 -29.65 -17.41 -25.95
C VAL A 35 -29.68 -18.93 -26.01
N LYS A 36 -29.75 -19.51 -27.21
CA LYS A 36 -29.78 -20.96 -27.37
C LYS A 36 -28.35 -21.51 -27.29
N PRO A 37 -28.17 -22.81 -27.03
CA PRO A 37 -26.84 -23.43 -27.07
C PRO A 37 -26.09 -23.17 -28.38
N GLU A 38 -26.80 -23.09 -29.52
CA GLU A 38 -26.22 -22.76 -30.83
C GLU A 38 -25.61 -21.34 -30.91
N ASP A 39 -26.17 -20.37 -30.17
CA ASP A 39 -25.68 -18.99 -30.14
C ASP A 39 -24.41 -18.84 -29.30
N VAL A 40 -24.24 -19.69 -28.28
CA VAL A 40 -23.08 -19.67 -27.36
C VAL A 40 -21.77 -19.76 -28.12
N LYS A 41 -21.71 -20.59 -29.17
CA LYS A 41 -20.52 -20.73 -30.01
C LYS A 41 -20.10 -19.39 -30.62
N ASN A 42 -21.06 -18.66 -31.20
CA ASN A 42 -20.80 -17.37 -31.85
C ASN A 42 -20.35 -16.32 -30.83
N ILE A 43 -20.93 -16.34 -29.63
CA ILE A 43 -20.54 -15.45 -28.52
C ILE A 43 -19.09 -15.72 -28.10
N ILE A 44 -18.70 -16.99 -27.93
CA ILE A 44 -17.35 -17.37 -27.55
C ILE A 44 -16.34 -16.95 -28.63
N ASP A 45 -16.61 -17.30 -29.89
CA ASP A 45 -15.72 -16.97 -31.02
C ASP A 45 -15.50 -15.46 -31.14
N SER A 46 -16.57 -14.66 -31.02
CA SER A 46 -16.52 -13.20 -31.09
C SER A 46 -15.65 -12.60 -29.97
N HIS A 47 -15.84 -13.05 -28.72
CA HIS A 47 -15.04 -12.56 -27.59
C HIS A 47 -13.57 -12.97 -27.70
N LEU A 48 -13.29 -14.23 -28.04
CA LEU A 48 -11.92 -14.71 -28.20
C LEU A 48 -11.14 -13.94 -29.27
N ALA A 49 -11.81 -13.52 -30.35
CA ALA A 49 -11.24 -12.68 -31.40
C ALA A 49 -10.99 -11.22 -30.93
N SER A 50 -11.76 -10.73 -29.96
CA SER A 50 -11.63 -9.36 -29.43
C SER A 50 -10.49 -9.18 -28.43
N PHE A 51 -10.07 -10.26 -27.77
CA PHE A 51 -9.04 -10.23 -26.73
C PHE A 51 -7.64 -10.09 -27.35
N LYS A 52 -6.91 -9.04 -26.97
CA LYS A 52 -5.63 -8.65 -27.59
C LYS A 52 -4.39 -9.27 -26.94
N GLU A 53 -4.49 -9.68 -25.68
CA GLU A 53 -3.36 -10.21 -24.91
C GLU A 53 -3.19 -11.72 -25.12
N GLU A 54 -1.98 -12.14 -25.47
CA GLU A 54 -1.64 -13.55 -25.65
C GLU A 54 -1.59 -14.31 -24.31
N ASN A 55 -1.12 -13.67 -23.23
CA ASN A 55 -1.06 -14.26 -21.89
C ASN A 55 -2.34 -13.98 -21.10
N ARG A 56 -3.35 -14.83 -21.30
CA ARG A 56 -4.71 -14.67 -20.76
C ARG A 56 -5.25 -15.93 -20.11
N PHE A 57 -6.02 -15.74 -19.04
CA PHE A 57 -6.92 -16.74 -18.48
C PHE A 57 -8.34 -16.38 -18.89
N VAL A 58 -9.11 -17.34 -19.37
CA VAL A 58 -10.44 -17.08 -19.96
C VAL A 58 -11.43 -18.06 -19.38
N GLU A 59 -12.52 -17.56 -18.81
CA GLU A 59 -13.65 -18.38 -18.37
C GLU A 59 -14.90 -18.04 -19.17
N VAL A 60 -15.73 -19.06 -19.46
CA VAL A 60 -17.10 -18.85 -19.94
C VAL A 60 -18.01 -18.71 -18.72
N ALA A 61 -18.79 -17.63 -18.67
CA ALA A 61 -19.55 -17.25 -17.49
C ALA A 61 -21.06 -17.19 -17.76
N PHE A 62 -21.80 -18.17 -17.25
CA PHE A 62 -23.27 -18.21 -17.33
C PHE A 62 -23.89 -17.34 -16.22
N PHE A 63 -24.38 -16.16 -16.59
CA PHE A 63 -24.98 -15.14 -15.72
C PHE A 63 -26.48 -14.99 -15.94
N GLY A 64 -27.15 -14.21 -15.08
CA GLY A 64 -28.52 -13.74 -15.30
C GLY A 64 -29.65 -14.70 -14.88
N GLY A 65 -29.36 -15.97 -14.66
CA GLY A 65 -30.36 -16.97 -14.25
C GLY A 65 -29.82 -17.98 -13.24
N ASN A 66 -30.63 -18.99 -12.91
CA ASN A 66 -30.28 -20.06 -11.99
C ASN A 66 -29.80 -21.29 -12.77
N PHE A 67 -28.52 -21.31 -13.17
CA PHE A 67 -28.00 -22.30 -14.13
C PHE A 67 -28.31 -23.75 -13.71
N THR A 68 -28.05 -24.10 -12.46
CA THR A 68 -28.29 -25.46 -11.95
C THR A 68 -29.77 -25.79 -11.73
N GLY A 69 -30.65 -24.80 -11.78
CA GLY A 69 -32.10 -24.98 -11.75
C GLY A 69 -32.73 -25.24 -13.12
N LEU A 70 -32.00 -25.04 -14.23
CA LEU A 70 -32.47 -25.39 -15.57
C LEU A 70 -32.66 -26.92 -15.67
N PRO A 71 -33.50 -27.42 -16.60
CA PRO A 71 -33.55 -28.85 -16.88
C PRO A 71 -32.15 -29.40 -17.18
N VAL A 72 -31.80 -30.56 -16.59
CA VAL A 72 -30.45 -31.15 -16.70
C VAL A 72 -29.98 -31.29 -18.15
N LYS A 73 -30.88 -31.68 -19.05
CA LYS A 73 -30.60 -31.75 -20.48
C LYS A 73 -30.13 -30.39 -21.02
N MET A 74 -30.83 -29.31 -20.70
CA MET A 74 -30.50 -27.97 -21.18
C MET A 74 -29.15 -27.48 -20.62
N GLN A 75 -28.87 -27.78 -19.34
CA GLN A 75 -27.55 -27.50 -18.76
C GLN A 75 -26.44 -28.23 -19.53
N ASN A 76 -26.63 -29.52 -19.82
CA ASN A 76 -25.66 -30.30 -20.57
C ASN A 76 -25.51 -29.80 -22.01
N ASP A 77 -26.61 -29.44 -22.69
CA ASP A 77 -26.57 -28.86 -24.04
C ASP A 77 -25.68 -27.59 -24.07
N TYR A 78 -25.76 -26.71 -23.06
CA TYR A 78 -24.86 -25.54 -22.95
C TYR A 78 -23.40 -25.93 -22.68
N LEU A 79 -23.16 -26.87 -21.76
CA LEU A 79 -21.80 -27.27 -21.39
C LEU A 79 -21.09 -28.02 -22.52
N GLU A 80 -21.83 -28.81 -23.30
CA GLU A 80 -21.34 -29.55 -24.48
C GLU A 80 -20.79 -28.60 -25.55
N VAL A 81 -21.48 -27.49 -25.82
CA VAL A 81 -21.02 -26.47 -26.78
C VAL A 81 -19.69 -25.84 -26.36
N VAL A 82 -19.41 -25.80 -25.05
CA VAL A 82 -18.19 -25.21 -24.49
C VAL A 82 -17.01 -26.18 -24.51
N GLN A 83 -17.23 -27.50 -24.53
CA GLN A 83 -16.16 -28.51 -24.42
C GLN A 83 -15.04 -28.36 -25.47
N PRO A 84 -15.33 -28.14 -26.78
CA PRO A 84 -14.26 -28.01 -27.78
C PRO A 84 -13.29 -26.86 -27.51
N TYR A 85 -13.71 -25.84 -26.77
CA TYR A 85 -12.86 -24.71 -26.39
C TYR A 85 -11.97 -25.02 -25.20
N LEU A 86 -12.45 -25.83 -24.25
CA LEU A 86 -11.66 -26.36 -23.14
C LEU A 86 -10.58 -27.33 -23.66
N ASP A 87 -10.95 -28.26 -24.54
CA ASP A 87 -10.03 -29.27 -25.09
C ASP A 87 -8.87 -28.63 -25.88
N LYS A 88 -9.14 -27.49 -26.54
CA LYS A 88 -8.15 -26.71 -27.28
C LYS A 88 -7.37 -25.71 -26.41
N ASN A 89 -7.64 -25.66 -25.10
CA ASN A 89 -7.10 -24.65 -24.17
C ASN A 89 -7.32 -23.19 -24.64
N LEU A 90 -8.42 -22.94 -25.35
CA LEU A 90 -8.82 -21.57 -25.73
C LEU A 90 -9.52 -20.86 -24.56
N ILE A 91 -10.14 -21.64 -23.69
CA ILE A 91 -10.66 -21.24 -22.39
C ILE A 91 -10.14 -22.20 -21.32
N HIS A 92 -10.22 -21.79 -20.06
CA HIS A 92 -9.56 -22.44 -18.92
C HIS A 92 -10.52 -22.91 -17.84
N GLY A 93 -11.79 -22.51 -17.93
CA GLY A 93 -12.82 -22.88 -16.97
C GLY A 93 -14.20 -22.37 -17.36
N ILE A 94 -15.19 -22.87 -16.64
CA ILE A 94 -16.58 -22.42 -16.71
C ILE A 94 -16.96 -21.91 -15.34
N ARG A 95 -17.73 -20.82 -15.31
CA ARG A 95 -18.36 -20.30 -14.11
C ARG A 95 -19.85 -20.10 -14.30
N CYS A 96 -20.64 -20.27 -13.25
CA CYS A 96 -22.06 -19.99 -13.29
C CYS A 96 -22.56 -19.29 -12.03
N SER A 97 -23.67 -18.56 -12.15
CA SER A 97 -24.45 -18.08 -11.01
C SER A 97 -25.68 -18.98 -10.81
N THR A 98 -26.05 -19.25 -9.56
CA THR A 98 -27.25 -20.04 -9.23
C THR A 98 -27.78 -19.75 -7.83
N ARG A 99 -28.88 -20.42 -7.50
CA ARG A 99 -29.52 -20.43 -6.19
C ARG A 99 -28.89 -21.48 -5.26
N PRO A 100 -28.74 -21.19 -3.96
CA PRO A 100 -28.31 -22.17 -2.97
C PRO A 100 -29.14 -23.46 -2.99
N ASP A 101 -30.46 -23.34 -3.05
CA ASP A 101 -31.42 -24.46 -3.04
C ASP A 101 -31.42 -25.31 -4.33
N TYR A 102 -30.65 -24.93 -5.35
CA TYR A 102 -30.45 -25.73 -6.58
C TYR A 102 -29.09 -26.41 -6.66
N ILE A 103 -28.37 -26.46 -5.55
CA ILE A 103 -27.12 -27.20 -5.44
C ILE A 103 -27.40 -28.58 -4.86
N SER A 104 -26.89 -29.60 -5.53
CA SER A 104 -26.82 -30.96 -5.00
C SER A 104 -25.43 -31.54 -5.27
N LEU A 105 -24.96 -32.41 -4.37
CA LEU A 105 -23.64 -33.03 -4.51
C LEU A 105 -23.49 -33.79 -5.83
N GLN A 106 -24.54 -34.51 -6.23
CA GLN A 106 -24.54 -35.23 -7.50
C GLN A 106 -24.34 -34.27 -8.68
N ARG A 107 -25.11 -33.18 -8.73
CA ARG A 107 -25.02 -32.27 -9.88
C ARG A 107 -23.69 -31.52 -9.92
N VAL A 108 -23.17 -31.10 -8.77
CA VAL A 108 -21.88 -30.42 -8.67
C VAL A 108 -20.75 -31.34 -9.17
N LYS A 109 -20.76 -32.63 -8.82
CA LYS A 109 -19.81 -33.62 -9.36
C LYS A 109 -19.90 -33.71 -10.88
N GLU A 110 -21.12 -33.81 -11.44
CA GLU A 110 -21.33 -33.89 -12.89
C GLU A 110 -20.76 -32.67 -13.63
N ILE A 111 -21.11 -31.45 -13.21
CA ILE A 111 -20.68 -30.22 -13.91
C ILE A 111 -19.19 -29.92 -13.71
N LYS A 112 -18.59 -30.35 -12.58
CA LYS A 112 -17.14 -30.26 -12.35
C LYS A 112 -16.34 -31.00 -13.41
N HIS A 113 -16.79 -32.21 -13.77
CA HIS A 113 -16.17 -33.01 -14.83
C HIS A 113 -16.28 -32.34 -16.21
N LEU A 114 -17.32 -31.52 -16.41
CA LEU A 114 -17.53 -30.73 -17.64
C LEU A 114 -16.81 -29.38 -17.65
N GLY A 115 -15.88 -29.14 -16.71
CA GLY A 115 -15.05 -27.93 -16.69
C GLY A 115 -15.58 -26.79 -15.83
N MET A 116 -16.62 -26.99 -15.02
CA MET A 116 -17.04 -26.03 -14.00
C MET A 116 -15.93 -25.83 -12.96
N ARG A 117 -15.54 -24.58 -12.72
CA ARG A 117 -14.46 -24.19 -11.78
C ARG A 117 -14.89 -23.17 -10.74
N ASN A 118 -15.93 -22.38 -11.04
CA ASN A 118 -16.43 -21.33 -10.17
C ASN A 118 -17.97 -21.40 -10.10
N ILE A 119 -18.54 -21.36 -8.90
CA ILE A 119 -20.00 -21.26 -8.70
C ILE A 119 -20.29 -20.11 -7.76
N GLU A 120 -21.08 -19.15 -8.24
CA GLU A 120 -21.55 -18.01 -7.48
C GLU A 120 -22.99 -18.24 -7.01
N LEU A 121 -23.19 -18.24 -5.70
CA LEU A 121 -24.50 -18.38 -5.08
C LEU A 121 -25.13 -17.02 -4.81
N GLY A 122 -26.37 -16.84 -5.27
CA GLY A 122 -27.19 -15.66 -5.00
C GLY A 122 -27.78 -15.65 -3.59
N ALA A 123 -26.92 -15.51 -2.58
CA ALA A 123 -27.26 -15.50 -1.15
C ALA A 123 -28.08 -14.25 -0.77
N GLN A 124 -27.67 -13.07 -1.24
CA GLN A 124 -28.25 -11.74 -0.96
C GLN A 124 -28.13 -11.31 0.51
N SER A 125 -28.58 -12.13 1.46
CA SER A 125 -28.43 -11.96 2.90
C SER A 125 -28.26 -13.33 3.55
N THR A 126 -27.60 -13.40 4.70
CA THR A 126 -27.59 -14.61 5.56
C THR A 126 -28.59 -14.52 6.71
N ASN A 127 -29.43 -13.48 6.73
CA ASN A 127 -30.47 -13.31 7.73
C ASN A 127 -31.82 -13.87 7.23
N ASP A 128 -32.32 -14.93 7.86
CA ASP A 128 -33.56 -15.60 7.44
C ASP A 128 -34.80 -14.69 7.47
N GLU A 129 -34.85 -13.70 8.36
CA GLU A 129 -35.94 -12.72 8.38
C GLU A 129 -35.92 -11.84 7.12
N VAL A 130 -34.74 -11.34 6.73
CA VAL A 130 -34.57 -10.57 5.49
C VAL A 130 -34.92 -11.42 4.27
N LEU A 131 -34.41 -12.66 4.21
CA LEU A 131 -34.69 -13.59 3.11
C LEU A 131 -36.19 -13.90 2.96
N LYS A 132 -36.89 -14.09 4.09
CA LYS A 132 -38.33 -14.34 4.12
C LYS A 132 -39.13 -13.13 3.63
N HIS A 133 -38.84 -11.92 4.12
CA HIS A 133 -39.53 -10.70 3.67
C HIS A 133 -39.20 -10.35 2.21
N CYS A 134 -38.02 -10.73 1.74
CA CYS A 134 -37.64 -10.62 0.33
C CYS A 134 -38.28 -11.68 -0.56
N LYS A 135 -38.96 -12.68 0.01
CA LYS A 135 -39.54 -13.85 -0.69
C LYS A 135 -38.49 -14.60 -1.50
N ARG A 136 -37.27 -14.75 -0.95
CA ARG A 136 -36.15 -15.35 -1.67
C ARG A 136 -36.36 -16.86 -1.89
N GLY A 137 -37.04 -17.55 -0.98
CA GLY A 137 -37.38 -18.98 -1.13
C GLY A 137 -36.26 -19.96 -0.77
N HIS A 138 -35.20 -19.48 -0.10
CA HIS A 138 -34.19 -20.30 0.56
C HIS A 138 -33.82 -19.66 1.90
N THR A 139 -33.12 -20.42 2.73
CA THR A 139 -32.68 -20.09 4.09
C THR A 139 -31.17 -19.95 4.17
N TYR A 140 -30.68 -19.45 5.30
CA TYR A 140 -29.26 -19.48 5.63
C TYR A 140 -28.68 -20.91 5.60
N ASN A 141 -29.45 -21.91 6.05
CA ASN A 141 -28.98 -23.30 6.04
C ASN A 141 -28.74 -23.82 4.62
N ASP A 142 -29.60 -23.45 3.65
CA ASP A 142 -29.39 -23.81 2.25
C ASP A 142 -28.09 -23.19 1.70
N ILE A 143 -27.76 -21.97 2.12
CA ILE A 143 -26.49 -21.30 1.77
C ILE A 143 -25.30 -22.07 2.36
N VAL A 144 -25.39 -22.48 3.63
CA VAL A 144 -24.35 -23.26 4.31
C VAL A 144 -24.10 -24.60 3.60
N GLU A 145 -25.16 -25.37 3.36
CA GLU A 145 -25.08 -26.69 2.73
C GLU A 145 -24.53 -26.60 1.29
N ALA A 146 -25.04 -25.65 0.50
CA ALA A 146 -24.55 -25.44 -0.85
C ALA A 146 -23.07 -25.03 -0.88
N SER A 147 -22.65 -24.16 0.04
CA SER A 147 -21.26 -23.72 0.18
C SER A 147 -20.33 -24.89 0.50
N GLN A 148 -20.73 -25.75 1.44
CA GLN A 148 -19.98 -26.96 1.81
C GLN A 148 -19.84 -27.93 0.64
N ILE A 149 -20.92 -28.17 -0.11
CA ILE A 149 -20.90 -29.04 -1.30
C ILE A 149 -19.91 -28.51 -2.34
N ILE A 150 -20.01 -27.23 -2.70
CA ILE A 150 -19.14 -26.59 -3.71
C ILE A 150 -17.66 -26.70 -3.31
N LEU A 151 -17.34 -26.35 -2.06
CA LEU A 151 -15.97 -26.39 -1.56
C LEU A 151 -15.42 -27.82 -1.43
N SER A 152 -16.25 -28.79 -1.03
CA SER A 152 -15.84 -30.21 -0.95
C SER A 152 -15.40 -30.78 -2.30
N GLU A 153 -15.91 -30.20 -3.39
CA GLU A 153 -15.57 -30.57 -4.75
C GLU A 153 -14.41 -29.74 -5.32
N GLY A 154 -13.78 -28.88 -4.53
CA GLY A 154 -12.65 -28.06 -4.96
C GLY A 154 -13.03 -27.02 -6.02
N ILE A 155 -14.31 -26.67 -6.12
CA ILE A 155 -14.81 -25.57 -6.95
C ILE A 155 -14.69 -24.29 -6.11
N THR A 156 -14.29 -23.21 -6.75
CA THR A 156 -14.22 -21.90 -6.11
C THR A 156 -15.65 -21.38 -5.87
N LEU A 157 -15.92 -21.01 -4.62
CA LEU A 157 -17.20 -20.49 -4.15
C LEU A 157 -17.22 -18.95 -4.24
N GLY A 158 -18.26 -18.42 -4.88
CA GLY A 158 -18.67 -17.03 -4.78
C GLY A 158 -19.99 -16.87 -4.03
N LEU A 159 -20.13 -15.82 -3.24
CA LEU A 159 -21.41 -15.47 -2.60
C LEU A 159 -21.76 -14.02 -2.91
N GLN A 160 -22.85 -13.81 -3.65
CA GLN A 160 -23.37 -12.47 -3.93
C GLN A 160 -24.17 -11.98 -2.72
N MET A 161 -23.93 -10.74 -2.28
CA MET A 161 -24.73 -10.06 -1.28
C MET A 161 -25.42 -8.82 -1.82
N MET A 162 -26.50 -8.42 -1.14
CA MET A 162 -27.17 -7.16 -1.33
C MET A 162 -27.20 -6.37 -0.03
N ILE A 163 -27.25 -5.05 -0.13
CA ILE A 163 -27.39 -4.16 1.03
C ILE A 163 -28.68 -3.37 0.99
N GLY A 164 -29.26 -3.10 2.16
CA GLY A 164 -30.46 -2.26 2.27
C GLY A 164 -31.73 -2.94 1.74
N LEU A 165 -31.81 -4.27 1.87
CA LEU A 165 -33.03 -5.01 1.59
C LEU A 165 -34.15 -4.65 2.60
N PRO A 166 -35.42 -5.01 2.33
CA PRO A 166 -36.48 -4.93 3.34
C PRO A 166 -36.10 -5.66 4.63
N TYR A 167 -36.38 -5.05 5.79
CA TYR A 167 -36.04 -5.57 7.13
C TYR A 167 -34.53 -5.72 7.40
N ASP A 168 -33.71 -5.15 6.54
CA ASP A 168 -32.26 -5.17 6.64
C ASP A 168 -31.71 -4.01 7.48
N SER A 169 -30.46 -4.12 7.90
CA SER A 169 -29.76 -3.09 8.67
C SER A 169 -28.27 -3.16 8.39
N GLU A 170 -27.52 -2.11 8.71
CA GLU A 170 -26.07 -2.10 8.53
C GLU A 170 -25.37 -3.24 9.31
N GLU A 171 -25.91 -3.60 10.48
CA GLU A 171 -25.41 -4.71 11.28
C GLU A 171 -25.63 -6.05 10.58
N LYS A 172 -26.80 -6.24 9.96
CA LYS A 172 -27.14 -7.44 9.17
C LYS A 172 -26.35 -7.51 7.85
N ASP A 173 -26.14 -6.38 7.19
CA ASP A 173 -25.25 -6.25 6.02
C ASP A 173 -23.85 -6.76 6.38
N PHE A 174 -23.29 -6.28 7.50
CA PHE A 174 -21.95 -6.65 7.94
C PHE A 174 -21.87 -8.09 8.45
N GLN A 175 -22.92 -8.59 9.11
CA GLN A 175 -23.01 -10.00 9.49
C GLN A 175 -23.00 -10.91 8.26
N THR A 176 -23.73 -10.53 7.20
CA THR A 176 -23.70 -11.25 5.91
C THR A 176 -22.28 -11.32 5.35
N ALA A 177 -21.51 -10.24 5.41
CA ALA A 177 -20.12 -10.25 4.97
C ALA A 177 -19.22 -11.18 5.80
N LYS A 178 -19.39 -11.20 7.14
CA LYS A 178 -18.69 -12.15 8.01
C LYS A 178 -19.01 -13.59 7.64
N ASP A 179 -20.28 -13.89 7.41
CA ASP A 179 -20.73 -15.23 7.05
C ASP A 179 -20.17 -15.65 5.68
N ILE A 180 -20.11 -14.73 4.70
CA ILE A 180 -19.48 -14.99 3.39
C ILE A 180 -18.01 -15.42 3.56
N VAL A 181 -17.25 -14.71 4.39
CA VAL A 181 -15.84 -15.05 4.70
C VAL A 181 -15.77 -16.41 5.41
N ASN A 182 -16.57 -16.61 6.44
CA ASN A 182 -16.57 -17.82 7.26
C ASN A 182 -16.98 -19.08 6.48
N LEU A 183 -17.87 -18.93 5.50
CA LEU A 183 -18.29 -20.00 4.61
C LEU A 183 -17.23 -20.35 3.55
N GLY A 184 -16.10 -19.63 3.52
CA GLY A 184 -14.97 -19.95 2.66
C GLY A 184 -15.09 -19.44 1.23
N ALA A 185 -15.99 -18.49 0.96
CA ALA A 185 -16.07 -17.87 -0.35
C ALA A 185 -14.76 -17.12 -0.69
N LYS A 186 -14.35 -17.19 -1.95
CA LYS A 186 -13.16 -16.47 -2.46
C LYS A 186 -13.52 -15.23 -3.25
N GLU A 187 -14.78 -15.11 -3.64
CA GLU A 187 -15.28 -13.99 -4.40
C GLU A 187 -16.69 -13.57 -3.96
N THR A 188 -16.99 -12.28 -4.11
CA THR A 188 -18.29 -11.71 -3.75
C THR A 188 -18.67 -10.55 -4.68
N ARG A 189 -19.93 -10.12 -4.58
CA ARG A 189 -20.48 -8.94 -5.23
C ARG A 189 -21.33 -8.19 -4.23
N ILE A 190 -21.24 -6.87 -4.26
CA ILE A 190 -21.98 -5.98 -3.36
C ILE A 190 -22.96 -5.18 -4.23
N TYR A 191 -24.25 -5.48 -4.10
CA TYR A 191 -25.29 -4.76 -4.83
C TYR A 191 -26.23 -4.03 -3.88
N PRO A 192 -26.36 -2.70 -3.96
CA PRO A 192 -27.36 -2.04 -3.16
C PRO A 192 -28.76 -2.31 -3.72
N CYS A 193 -29.74 -2.48 -2.83
CA CYS A 193 -31.13 -2.66 -3.19
C CYS A 193 -31.69 -1.35 -3.79
N ILE A 194 -32.34 -1.47 -4.95
CA ILE A 194 -33.05 -0.37 -5.60
C ILE A 194 -34.52 -0.75 -5.76
N VAL A 195 -35.38 0.27 -5.81
CA VAL A 195 -36.79 0.12 -6.09
C VAL A 195 -36.98 0.16 -7.59
N VAL A 196 -37.47 -0.95 -8.14
CA VAL A 196 -37.80 -1.09 -9.56
C VAL A 196 -39.32 -0.98 -9.72
N LYS A 197 -39.77 -0.37 -10.81
CA LYS A 197 -41.18 -0.23 -11.17
C LYS A 197 -41.86 -1.59 -11.27
N ASP A 198 -43.16 -1.64 -10.96
CA ASP A 198 -44.04 -2.82 -11.01
C ASP A 198 -43.54 -4.00 -10.14
N THR A 199 -42.86 -3.65 -9.04
CA THR A 199 -42.46 -4.59 -7.99
C THR A 199 -43.29 -4.43 -6.72
N GLU A 200 -43.31 -5.47 -5.89
CA GLU A 200 -43.87 -5.35 -4.54
C GLU A 200 -43.09 -4.34 -3.68
N LEU A 201 -41.78 -4.22 -3.90
CA LEU A 201 -40.94 -3.24 -3.23
C LEU A 201 -41.36 -1.80 -3.59
N GLU A 202 -41.80 -1.53 -4.82
CA GLU A 202 -42.37 -0.22 -5.18
C GLU A 202 -43.62 0.10 -4.37
N ALA A 203 -44.53 -0.87 -4.21
CA ALA A 203 -45.73 -0.67 -3.40
C ALA A 203 -45.36 -0.38 -1.93
N LEU A 204 -44.43 -1.15 -1.35
CA LEU A 204 -43.91 -0.92 0.01
C LEU A 204 -43.26 0.46 0.14
N TYR A 205 -42.48 0.87 -0.86
CA TYR A 205 -41.84 2.19 -0.89
C TYR A 205 -42.87 3.32 -0.92
N ARG A 206 -43.86 3.24 -1.81
CA ARG A 206 -44.93 4.26 -1.96
C ARG A 206 -45.82 4.37 -0.72
N ASN A 207 -46.02 3.27 0.00
CA ASN A 207 -46.81 3.24 1.24
C ASN A 207 -46.01 3.67 2.48
N GLY A 208 -44.68 3.82 2.37
CA GLY A 208 -43.80 4.20 3.48
C GLY A 208 -43.32 3.02 4.34
N ASP A 209 -43.68 1.78 3.99
CA ASP A 209 -43.28 0.55 4.69
C ASP A 209 -41.83 0.13 4.37
N TYR A 210 -41.25 0.69 3.31
CA TYR A 210 -39.84 0.52 2.96
C TYR A 210 -39.19 1.87 2.63
N LYS A 211 -37.99 2.10 3.16
CA LYS A 211 -37.17 3.26 2.84
C LYS A 211 -35.89 2.80 2.15
N ALA A 212 -35.76 3.15 0.88
CA ALA A 212 -34.54 2.89 0.11
C ALA A 212 -33.35 3.68 0.70
N LEU A 213 -32.16 3.08 0.64
CA LEU A 213 -30.93 3.78 1.02
C LEU A 213 -30.70 4.99 0.12
N SER A 214 -30.21 6.08 0.70
CA SER A 214 -29.59 7.14 -0.09
C SER A 214 -28.27 6.65 -0.71
N ILE A 215 -27.82 7.34 -1.76
CA ILE A 215 -26.51 7.06 -2.37
C ILE A 215 -25.39 7.13 -1.33
N ASN A 216 -25.41 8.12 -0.43
CA ASN A 216 -24.36 8.30 0.57
C ASN A 216 -24.35 7.18 1.62
N GLU A 217 -25.52 6.75 2.09
CA GLU A 217 -25.63 5.60 3.02
C GLU A 217 -25.13 4.32 2.35
N ALA A 218 -25.52 4.05 1.11
CA ALA A 218 -25.08 2.87 0.36
C ALA A 218 -23.58 2.88 0.08
N VAL A 219 -23.01 4.05 -0.24
CA VAL A 219 -21.57 4.25 -0.44
C VAL A 219 -20.80 3.95 0.84
N SER A 220 -21.23 4.51 1.98
CA SER A 220 -20.58 4.31 3.28
C SER A 220 -20.68 2.87 3.78
N ARG A 221 -21.81 2.19 3.57
CA ARG A 221 -21.92 0.76 3.90
C ARG A 221 -21.03 -0.09 2.99
N SER A 222 -21.07 0.17 1.69
CA SER A 222 -20.27 -0.58 0.71
C SER A 222 -18.76 -0.40 0.91
N SER A 223 -18.29 0.78 1.37
CA SER A 223 -16.87 1.01 1.65
C SER A 223 -16.39 0.12 2.80
N LYS A 224 -17.13 0.07 3.91
CA LYS A 224 -16.83 -0.79 5.07
C LYS A 224 -16.79 -2.27 4.68
N LEU A 225 -17.79 -2.72 3.91
CA LEU A 225 -17.87 -4.10 3.43
C LEU A 225 -16.72 -4.44 2.50
N TYR A 226 -16.40 -3.55 1.55
CA TYR A 226 -15.28 -3.74 0.63
C TYR A 226 -13.96 -3.88 1.41
N SER A 227 -13.66 -2.95 2.32
CA SER A 227 -12.46 -3.01 3.17
C SER A 227 -12.39 -4.33 3.95
N TYR A 228 -13.50 -4.76 4.55
CA TYR A 228 -13.57 -6.04 5.28
C TYR A 228 -13.26 -7.24 4.38
N PHE A 229 -13.78 -7.29 3.15
CA PHE A 229 -13.50 -8.40 2.23
C PHE A 229 -12.04 -8.42 1.77
N ILE A 230 -11.44 -7.28 1.45
CA ILE A 230 -10.04 -7.21 1.05
C ILE A 230 -9.12 -7.66 2.20
N GLU A 231 -9.36 -7.20 3.43
CA GLU A 231 -8.62 -7.62 4.63
C GLU A 231 -8.69 -9.14 4.87
N ASN A 232 -9.79 -9.78 4.45
CA ASN A 232 -10.00 -11.22 4.57
C ASN A 232 -9.72 -12.00 3.28
N GLN A 233 -9.02 -11.40 2.31
CA GLN A 233 -8.61 -12.03 1.05
C GLN A 233 -9.79 -12.58 0.21
N VAL A 234 -10.95 -11.91 0.28
CA VAL A 234 -12.12 -12.19 -0.56
C VAL A 234 -12.18 -11.15 -1.67
N LYS A 235 -12.18 -11.61 -2.91
CA LYS A 235 -12.19 -10.72 -4.07
C LYS A 235 -13.58 -10.16 -4.32
N VAL A 236 -13.73 -8.83 -4.27
CA VAL A 236 -14.99 -8.18 -4.68
C VAL A 236 -15.00 -8.00 -6.20
N LEU A 237 -15.82 -8.80 -6.89
CA LEU A 237 -15.91 -8.79 -8.36
C LEU A 237 -16.65 -7.56 -8.89
N ARG A 238 -17.60 -7.03 -8.11
CA ARG A 238 -18.43 -5.89 -8.50
C ARG A 238 -19.03 -5.20 -7.30
N ILE A 239 -19.12 -3.87 -7.40
CA ILE A 239 -19.85 -3.00 -6.47
C ILE A 239 -20.82 -2.15 -7.30
N GLY A 240 -22.11 -2.21 -6.98
CA GLY A 240 -23.15 -1.51 -7.74
C GLY A 240 -23.65 -2.28 -8.97
N LEU A 241 -24.87 -1.96 -9.39
CA LEU A 241 -25.61 -2.70 -10.42
C LEU A 241 -25.06 -2.49 -11.84
N HIS A 242 -25.43 -3.37 -12.77
CA HIS A 242 -25.19 -3.15 -14.20
C HIS A 242 -26.18 -2.13 -14.74
N GLN A 243 -25.74 -1.33 -15.71
CA GLN A 243 -26.64 -0.42 -16.42
C GLN A 243 -27.39 -1.19 -17.50
N SER A 244 -28.69 -1.00 -17.59
CA SER A 244 -29.49 -1.48 -18.71
C SER A 244 -30.41 -0.37 -19.16
N ASP A 245 -30.59 -0.24 -20.48
CA ASP A 245 -31.46 0.77 -21.07
C ASP A 245 -32.88 0.73 -20.48
N GLU A 246 -33.38 -0.45 -20.14
CA GLU A 246 -34.71 -0.65 -19.53
C GLU A 246 -34.77 -0.04 -18.13
N LEU A 247 -33.76 -0.30 -17.29
CA LEU A 247 -33.69 0.21 -15.93
C LEU A 247 -33.43 1.73 -15.93
N ASP A 248 -32.55 2.20 -16.81
CA ASP A 248 -32.15 3.61 -16.95
C ASP A 248 -33.30 4.49 -17.49
N LYS A 249 -34.17 3.96 -18.38
CA LYS A 249 -35.23 4.76 -19.03
C LYS A 249 -36.57 4.72 -18.28
N GLU A 250 -37.02 3.54 -17.85
CA GLU A 250 -38.41 3.38 -17.35
C GLU A 250 -38.54 2.52 -16.09
N GLY A 251 -37.54 1.71 -15.76
CA GLY A 251 -37.61 0.76 -14.65
C GLY A 251 -37.23 1.32 -13.28
N TYR A 252 -36.39 2.34 -13.18
CA TYR A 252 -35.91 2.86 -11.89
C TYR A 252 -36.93 3.76 -11.18
N VAL A 253 -37.19 3.49 -9.89
CA VAL A 253 -38.10 4.30 -9.04
C VAL A 253 -37.34 5.04 -7.93
N ALA A 254 -36.51 4.34 -7.16
CA ALA A 254 -35.77 4.91 -6.03
C ALA A 254 -34.56 4.07 -5.61
N GLY A 255 -33.67 4.64 -4.80
CA GLY A 255 -32.51 3.96 -4.22
C GLY A 255 -31.17 4.38 -4.82
N PRO A 256 -30.06 3.73 -4.43
CA PRO A 256 -28.71 4.15 -4.78
C PRO A 256 -28.28 3.58 -6.14
N TYR A 257 -28.83 4.13 -7.22
CA TYR A 257 -28.49 3.74 -8.59
C TYR A 257 -27.59 4.78 -9.27
N HIS A 258 -26.37 4.40 -9.63
CA HIS A 258 -25.43 5.29 -10.29
C HIS A 258 -24.38 4.51 -11.10
N LYS A 259 -24.07 4.98 -12.32
CA LYS A 259 -23.08 4.35 -13.22
C LYS A 259 -21.69 4.18 -12.62
N ASN A 260 -21.28 5.15 -11.81
CA ASN A 260 -19.96 5.20 -11.18
C ASN A 260 -20.03 4.90 -9.69
N PHE A 261 -21.01 4.10 -9.25
CA PHE A 261 -21.19 3.77 -7.83
C PHE A 261 -19.91 3.19 -7.19
N ALA A 262 -19.22 2.26 -7.88
CA ALA A 262 -17.94 1.72 -7.40
C ALA A 262 -16.87 2.83 -7.20
N GLU A 263 -16.78 3.79 -8.12
CA GLU A 263 -15.84 4.92 -8.00
C GLU A 263 -16.15 5.79 -6.77
N MET A 264 -17.43 6.00 -6.46
CA MET A 264 -17.86 6.71 -5.26
C MET A 264 -17.49 5.94 -3.99
N VAL A 265 -17.65 4.61 -3.99
CA VAL A 265 -17.22 3.75 -2.88
C VAL A 265 -15.71 3.83 -2.65
N PHE A 266 -14.90 3.70 -3.70
CA PHE A 266 -13.44 3.83 -3.57
C PHE A 266 -13.02 5.23 -3.13
N SER A 267 -13.69 6.27 -3.63
CA SER A 267 -13.47 7.65 -3.19
C SER A 267 -13.76 7.85 -1.71
N HIS A 268 -14.82 7.20 -1.21
CA HIS A 268 -15.19 7.25 0.20
C HIS A 268 -14.16 6.56 1.11
N ILE A 269 -13.59 5.42 0.70
CA ILE A 269 -12.48 4.76 1.43
C ILE A 269 -11.30 5.72 1.58
N TRP A 270 -10.95 6.44 0.51
CA TRP A 270 -9.90 7.47 0.56
C TRP A 270 -10.27 8.64 1.46
N LYS A 271 -11.54 9.06 1.43
CA LYS A 271 -12.06 10.12 2.29
C LYS A 271 -11.86 9.78 3.77
N GLU A 272 -12.27 8.59 4.20
CA GLU A 272 -12.11 8.13 5.59
C GLU A 272 -10.63 8.11 6.01
N LYS A 273 -9.73 7.71 5.10
CA LYS A 273 -8.26 7.75 5.35
C LYS A 273 -7.74 9.17 5.56
N PHE A 274 -8.22 10.13 4.78
CA PHE A 274 -7.83 11.54 4.91
C PHE A 274 -8.47 12.24 6.11
N GLU A 275 -9.68 11.87 6.50
CA GLU A 275 -10.33 12.36 7.72
C GLU A 275 -9.57 11.90 8.96
N ASN A 276 -9.10 10.64 8.97
CA ASN A 276 -8.31 10.05 10.05
C ASN A 276 -6.85 10.52 10.12
N LEU A 277 -6.43 11.47 9.28
CA LEU A 277 -5.12 12.11 9.38
C LEU A 277 -5.02 12.90 10.69
N LYS A 278 -4.43 12.26 11.71
CA LYS A 278 -3.97 12.88 12.95
C LYS A 278 -2.82 13.82 12.62
N ILE A 279 -3.16 15.06 12.32
CA ILE A 279 -2.19 16.13 12.22
C ILE A 279 -2.30 16.87 13.54
N SER A 280 -1.21 16.92 14.29
CA SER A 280 -1.14 17.53 15.61
C SER A 280 -1.87 18.88 15.60
N GLU A 281 -2.88 19.03 16.45
CA GLU A 281 -3.74 20.22 16.58
C GLU A 281 -2.97 21.51 16.94
N SER A 282 -1.64 21.44 17.12
CA SER A 282 -0.77 22.56 17.45
C SER A 282 -0.36 23.45 16.26
N GLU A 283 -0.75 23.15 15.02
CA GLU A 283 -0.51 24.05 13.89
C GLU A 283 -1.78 24.23 13.06
N ASN A 284 -2.29 25.47 12.99
CA ASN A 284 -3.22 25.90 11.95
C ASN A 284 -2.48 25.85 10.60
N LEU A 285 -2.56 24.73 9.89
CA LEU A 285 -1.70 24.46 8.73
C LEU A 285 -2.25 25.06 7.43
N LYS A 286 -2.00 26.36 7.26
CA LYS A 286 -1.83 26.98 5.95
C LYS A 286 -0.53 26.47 5.28
N LYS A 287 -0.48 25.19 4.91
CA LYS A 287 0.67 24.54 4.25
C LYS A 287 0.27 23.90 2.93
N ASP A 288 1.19 23.95 1.96
CA ASP A 288 1.12 23.19 0.71
C ASP A 288 1.44 21.71 1.00
N ILE A 289 0.58 20.77 0.58
CA ILE A 289 0.80 19.33 0.70
C ILE A 289 0.85 18.62 -0.65
N ILE A 290 1.67 17.58 -0.73
CA ILE A 290 1.73 16.61 -1.83
C ILE A 290 1.38 15.24 -1.26
N ILE A 291 0.34 14.61 -1.80
CA ILE A 291 -0.12 13.28 -1.43
C ILE A 291 0.33 12.32 -2.53
N ASN A 292 1.25 11.42 -2.22
CA ASN A 292 1.70 10.38 -3.15
C ASN A 292 0.89 9.10 -2.94
N VAL A 293 0.29 8.57 -4.00
CA VAL A 293 -0.61 7.42 -4.01
C VAL A 293 -0.26 6.45 -5.14
N PRO A 294 -0.66 5.17 -5.08
CA PRO A 294 -0.53 4.25 -6.21
C PRO A 294 -1.16 4.81 -7.49
N ALA A 295 -0.52 4.58 -8.63
CA ALA A 295 -0.97 5.13 -9.91
C ALA A 295 -2.40 4.69 -10.31
N SER A 296 -2.80 3.46 -9.95
CA SER A 296 -4.16 2.94 -10.14
C SER A 296 -5.21 3.65 -9.30
N GLN A 297 -4.80 4.28 -8.20
CA GLN A 297 -5.68 4.80 -7.16
C GLN A 297 -5.82 6.32 -7.17
N ILE A 298 -5.06 7.01 -8.02
CA ILE A 298 -4.98 8.48 -8.03
C ILE A 298 -6.33 9.16 -8.21
N ASN A 299 -7.18 8.63 -9.10
CA ASN A 299 -8.51 9.21 -9.33
C ASN A 299 -9.43 9.01 -8.13
N HIS A 300 -9.38 7.83 -7.48
CA HIS A 300 -10.12 7.54 -6.27
C HIS A 300 -9.63 8.39 -5.09
N ALA A 301 -8.32 8.63 -4.99
CA ALA A 301 -7.72 9.50 -3.99
C ALA A 301 -8.13 10.96 -4.17
N ILE A 302 -8.11 11.49 -5.40
CA ILE A 302 -8.65 12.84 -5.71
C ILE A 302 -10.13 12.93 -5.34
N GLY A 303 -10.84 11.81 -5.45
CA GLY A 303 -12.24 11.63 -5.09
C GLY A 303 -13.17 11.91 -6.26
N TRP A 304 -14.36 11.28 -6.22
CA TRP A 304 -15.43 11.49 -7.17
C TRP A 304 -15.77 12.99 -7.26
N ASN A 305 -15.75 13.53 -8.49
CA ASN A 305 -15.88 14.98 -8.75
C ASN A 305 -14.89 15.86 -7.94
N GLY A 306 -13.74 15.34 -7.52
CA GLY A 306 -12.73 16.05 -6.73
C GLY A 306 -13.12 16.33 -5.27
N GLU A 307 -14.06 15.57 -4.70
CA GLU A 307 -14.57 15.81 -3.34
C GLU A 307 -13.50 15.73 -2.25
N ASN A 308 -12.61 14.74 -2.31
CA ASN A 308 -11.55 14.55 -1.32
C ASN A 308 -10.53 15.68 -1.40
N LYS A 309 -10.18 16.09 -2.63
CA LYS A 309 -9.31 17.26 -2.83
C LYS A 309 -9.92 18.53 -2.25
N ARG A 310 -11.22 18.79 -2.45
CA ARG A 310 -11.90 19.96 -1.86
C ARG A 310 -11.91 19.90 -0.34
N MET A 311 -12.27 18.76 0.24
CA MET A 311 -12.24 18.55 1.69
C MET A 311 -10.85 18.81 2.28
N LEU A 312 -9.79 18.38 1.60
CA LEU A 312 -8.42 18.66 2.02
C LEU A 312 -8.07 20.15 1.87
N LEU A 313 -8.53 20.82 0.81
CA LEU A 313 -8.32 22.27 0.62
C LEU A 313 -9.01 23.13 1.70
N ASP A 314 -10.02 22.61 2.40
CA ASP A 314 -10.59 23.28 3.59
C ASP A 314 -9.60 23.30 4.77
N ARG A 315 -8.60 22.41 4.76
CA ARG A 315 -7.57 22.24 5.80
C ARG A 315 -6.16 22.68 5.37
N PHE A 316 -5.90 22.85 4.07
CA PHE A 316 -4.57 23.12 3.50
C PHE A 316 -4.64 24.16 2.38
N ASP A 317 -3.59 24.98 2.23
CA ASP A 317 -3.54 26.05 1.19
C ASP A 317 -3.48 25.48 -0.23
N LYS A 318 -2.77 24.36 -0.40
CA LYS A 318 -2.67 23.65 -1.68
C LYS A 318 -2.58 22.15 -1.46
N VAL A 319 -3.28 21.41 -2.32
CA VAL A 319 -3.26 19.95 -2.33
C VAL A 319 -2.91 19.45 -3.74
N GLU A 320 -1.77 18.76 -3.84
CA GLU A 320 -1.31 18.10 -5.06
C GLU A 320 -1.30 16.58 -4.88
N PHE A 321 -1.82 15.82 -5.85
CA PHE A 321 -1.77 14.37 -5.86
C PHE A 321 -0.73 13.90 -6.88
N LYS A 322 0.15 12.96 -6.49
CA LYS A 322 1.15 12.35 -7.36
C LYS A 322 1.06 10.83 -7.35
N ALA A 323 1.30 10.23 -8.50
CA ALA A 323 1.43 8.79 -8.60
C ALA A 323 2.83 8.35 -8.13
N ASN A 324 2.92 7.31 -7.29
CA ASN A 324 4.17 6.66 -6.95
C ASN A 324 4.85 6.10 -8.21
N ASP A 325 6.17 6.20 -8.27
CA ASP A 325 6.95 5.77 -9.44
C ASP A 325 6.89 4.24 -9.59
N LYS A 326 6.63 3.74 -10.82
CA LYS A 326 6.21 2.35 -11.12
C LYS A 326 7.24 1.23 -10.82
N ARG A 327 8.35 1.52 -10.14
CA ARG A 327 9.51 0.61 -10.00
C ARG A 327 9.58 -0.17 -8.69
N GLN A 328 8.73 0.12 -7.72
CA GLN A 328 8.57 -0.69 -6.51
C GLN A 328 7.35 -1.59 -6.68
N LYS A 329 7.50 -2.70 -7.41
CA LYS A 329 6.54 -3.81 -7.32
C LYS A 329 7.20 -4.90 -6.49
N THR A 330 6.91 -4.95 -5.19
CA THR A 330 7.10 -6.20 -4.45
C THR A 330 5.89 -7.12 -4.68
N LYS A 331 6.10 -8.43 -4.56
CA LYS A 331 5.12 -9.46 -4.96
C LYS A 331 3.84 -9.51 -4.10
N ASP A 332 3.79 -8.73 -3.03
CA ASP A 332 2.72 -8.76 -2.01
C ASP A 332 1.92 -7.43 -1.91
N GLU A 333 2.09 -6.49 -2.84
CA GLU A 333 1.38 -5.20 -2.83
C GLU A 333 0.02 -5.24 -3.56
N ASP A 334 -0.96 -5.94 -2.96
CA ASP A 334 -2.40 -5.68 -3.16
C ASP A 334 -2.91 -4.58 -2.19
N ASP A 335 -1.99 -3.79 -1.61
CA ASP A 335 -2.30 -2.67 -0.71
C ASP A 335 -2.81 -1.43 -1.50
N ASP A 336 -4.03 -1.54 -1.99
CA ASP A 336 -4.69 -0.59 -2.90
C ASP A 336 -5.05 0.79 -2.28
N PHE A 337 -4.69 1.08 -1.03
CA PHE A 337 -5.06 2.34 -0.36
C PHE A 337 -3.99 2.89 0.58
N THR A 338 -2.73 2.93 0.13
CA THR A 338 -1.60 3.51 0.87
C THR A 338 -1.20 4.88 0.32
N PHE A 339 -0.71 5.77 1.18
CA PHE A 339 -0.24 7.08 0.73
C PHE A 339 0.85 7.65 1.64
N THR A 340 1.62 8.59 1.09
CA THR A 340 2.55 9.42 1.87
C THR A 340 2.22 10.88 1.67
N ILE A 341 2.34 11.69 2.73
CA ILE A 341 2.21 13.15 2.65
C ILE A 341 3.59 13.76 2.77
N THR A 342 3.91 14.65 1.82
CA THR A 342 5.03 15.59 1.97
C THR A 342 4.48 17.00 2.03
N THR A 343 4.81 17.73 3.10
CA THR A 343 4.60 19.19 3.15
C THR A 343 5.66 19.85 2.27
N LYS A 344 5.26 20.82 1.48
CA LYS A 344 6.16 21.58 0.60
C LYS A 344 7.02 22.57 1.37
N ASP A 345 6.72 22.79 2.65
CA ASP A 345 7.57 23.53 3.56
C ASP A 345 8.82 22.69 3.89
N GLU A 346 9.86 23.11 3.18
CA GLU A 346 11.29 22.92 3.40
C GLU A 346 11.82 21.49 3.29
N LEU A 347 11.95 21.06 2.03
CA LEU A 347 12.98 20.11 1.62
C LEU A 347 14.29 20.40 2.39
N PRO A 348 14.88 19.41 3.08
CA PRO A 348 16.01 19.63 3.96
C PRO A 348 17.16 20.26 3.19
N THR A 349 17.93 21.12 3.86
CA THR A 349 19.24 21.45 3.35
C THR A 349 20.15 20.25 3.55
N ILE A 350 20.68 19.72 2.44
CA ILE A 350 21.57 18.56 2.46
C ILE A 350 23.00 19.01 2.20
N ILE A 351 23.98 18.52 2.95
CA ILE A 351 25.41 18.73 2.69
C ILE A 351 26.04 17.40 2.33
N ALA A 352 26.76 17.35 1.20
CA ALA A 352 27.30 16.11 0.65
C ALA A 352 28.61 16.34 -0.12
N ASP A 353 29.40 15.28 -0.32
CA ASP A 353 30.63 15.34 -1.11
C ASP A 353 30.34 15.51 -2.62
N SER A 354 31.03 16.46 -3.27
CA SER A 354 30.91 16.68 -4.73
C SER A 354 31.49 15.54 -5.61
N ARG A 355 32.21 14.58 -5.05
CA ARG A 355 32.78 13.41 -5.74
C ARG A 355 31.81 12.23 -5.81
N MET A 356 30.62 12.36 -5.23
CA MET A 356 29.53 11.40 -5.42
C MET A 356 29.29 11.13 -6.92
N PRO A 357 28.89 9.91 -7.32
CA PRO A 357 28.47 9.63 -8.68
C PRO A 357 27.33 10.54 -9.15
N GLU A 358 27.28 10.88 -10.44
CA GLU A 358 26.29 11.84 -10.98
C GLU A 358 24.84 11.38 -10.77
N ASP A 359 24.56 10.08 -10.90
CA ASP A 359 23.23 9.54 -10.62
C ASP A 359 22.85 9.70 -9.14
N ALA A 360 23.82 9.49 -8.23
CA ALA A 360 23.62 9.70 -6.80
C ALA A 360 23.30 11.17 -6.52
N LYS A 361 24.05 12.11 -7.11
CA LYS A 361 23.79 13.56 -6.98
C LYS A 361 22.42 13.93 -7.49
N LYS A 362 22.00 13.38 -8.64
CA LYS A 362 20.70 13.66 -9.26
C LYS A 362 19.56 13.18 -8.36
N ASN A 363 19.68 12.01 -7.77
CA ASN A 363 18.65 11.48 -6.87
C ASN A 363 18.66 12.19 -5.51
N LEU A 364 19.82 12.55 -4.98
CA LEU A 364 19.93 13.33 -3.75
C LEU A 364 19.27 14.71 -3.87
N LYS A 365 19.39 15.38 -5.03
CA LYS A 365 18.69 16.65 -5.33
C LYS A 365 17.17 16.55 -5.35
N LYS A 366 16.61 15.34 -5.48
CA LYS A 366 15.16 15.12 -5.36
C LYS A 366 14.71 15.05 -3.90
N LEU A 367 15.63 14.73 -2.99
CA LEU A 367 15.36 14.58 -1.55
C LEU A 367 15.51 15.89 -0.78
N GLY A 368 16.31 16.84 -1.29
CA GLY A 368 16.61 18.07 -0.56
C GLY A 368 17.33 19.12 -1.38
N ASN A 369 17.51 20.30 -0.77
CA ASN A 369 18.30 21.39 -1.33
C ASN A 369 19.80 21.14 -1.06
N VAL A 370 20.49 20.50 -2.00
CA VAL A 370 21.87 19.99 -1.78
C VAL A 370 22.96 21.06 -1.97
N LEU A 371 23.87 21.14 -1.01
CA LEU A 371 25.11 21.92 -1.02
C LEU A 371 26.31 20.96 -1.11
N PHE A 372 26.86 20.79 -2.31
CA PHE A 372 28.03 19.93 -2.51
C PHE A 372 29.31 20.61 -2.07
N ILE A 373 30.17 19.92 -1.31
CA ILE A 373 31.51 20.36 -0.94
C ILE A 373 32.50 19.92 -2.03
N ASN A 374 33.25 20.86 -2.60
CA ASN A 374 34.33 20.56 -3.54
C ASN A 374 35.63 20.23 -2.78
N PRO A 375 36.52 19.38 -3.34
CA PRO A 375 37.81 19.08 -2.73
C PRO A 375 38.56 20.33 -2.31
N THR A 376 39.04 20.34 -1.07
CA THR A 376 39.81 21.44 -0.48
C THR A 376 41.28 21.04 -0.25
N SER A 377 42.15 22.03 -0.06
CA SER A 377 43.56 21.78 0.32
C SER A 377 43.78 21.68 1.83
N VAL A 378 42.71 21.64 2.62
CA VAL A 378 42.77 21.64 4.10
C VAL A 378 43.23 20.29 4.63
N THR A 379 42.71 19.20 4.07
CA THR A 379 43.05 17.82 4.42
C THR A 379 43.63 17.06 3.23
N TYR A 380 44.01 15.80 3.43
CA TYR A 380 44.48 14.93 2.34
C TYR A 380 43.31 14.52 1.42
N ASN A 381 43.65 14.14 0.17
CA ASN A 381 42.69 14.01 -0.92
C ASN A 381 41.44 13.18 -0.58
N SER A 382 41.60 12.01 0.04
CA SER A 382 40.49 11.08 0.30
C SER A 382 39.34 11.70 1.08
N ILE A 383 39.60 12.65 1.99
CA ILE A 383 38.58 13.28 2.86
C ILE A 383 38.42 14.79 2.61
N SER A 384 39.01 15.30 1.53
CA SER A 384 39.12 16.74 1.25
C SER A 384 37.80 17.48 0.99
N SER A 385 36.72 16.74 0.76
CA SER A 385 35.36 17.22 0.55
C SER A 385 34.32 16.52 1.42
N HIS A 386 34.76 15.73 2.40
CA HIS A 386 33.86 15.02 3.31
C HIS A 386 33.15 16.02 4.25
N PRO A 387 31.80 16.03 4.31
CA PRO A 387 31.07 16.91 5.23
C PRO A 387 31.39 16.69 6.71
N ASP A 388 31.50 15.43 7.14
CA ASP A 388 31.77 15.04 8.53
C ASP A 388 33.16 15.43 9.07
N ILE A 389 34.02 15.96 8.21
CA ILE A 389 35.31 16.55 8.60
C ILE A 389 35.15 17.99 9.06
N PHE A 390 34.22 18.73 8.45
CA PHE A 390 34.06 20.17 8.67
C PHE A 390 32.84 20.53 9.52
N PHE A 391 31.86 19.63 9.62
CA PHE A 391 30.58 19.87 10.25
C PHE A 391 30.22 18.75 11.23
N PHE A 392 29.58 19.14 12.32
CA PHE A 392 28.94 18.28 13.30
C PHE A 392 27.48 18.71 13.45
N GLN A 393 26.55 17.75 13.43
CA GLN A 393 25.12 18.03 13.55
C GLN A 393 24.65 17.83 14.98
N LYS A 394 23.98 18.85 15.51
CA LYS A 394 23.28 18.82 16.80
C LYS A 394 21.85 19.28 16.56
N ASP A 395 20.90 18.36 16.62
CA ASP A 395 19.48 18.66 16.40
C ASP A 395 19.27 19.43 15.08
N ASP A 396 18.74 20.65 15.17
CA ASP A 396 18.50 21.61 14.09
C ASP A 396 19.69 22.56 13.80
N ALA A 397 20.83 22.37 14.47
CA ALA A 397 22.02 23.19 14.36
C ALA A 397 23.22 22.44 13.77
N LEU A 398 24.13 23.19 13.15
CA LEU A 398 25.44 22.70 12.76
C LEU A 398 26.54 23.44 13.52
N ILE A 399 27.42 22.67 14.16
CA ILE A 399 28.70 23.15 14.64
C ILE A 399 29.71 22.96 13.51
N TYR A 400 30.42 24.01 13.11
CA TYR A 400 31.32 23.98 11.94
C TYR A 400 32.74 24.47 12.27
N ALA A 401 33.74 23.93 11.57
CA ALA A 401 35.13 24.34 11.70
C ALA A 401 35.36 25.80 11.26
N PRO A 402 36.17 26.61 11.95
CA PRO A 402 36.48 27.99 11.54
C PRO A 402 37.03 28.09 10.11
N ASN A 403 37.78 27.06 9.69
CA ASN A 403 38.34 26.94 8.35
C ASN A 403 37.49 26.07 7.39
N ALA A 404 36.22 25.82 7.71
CA ALA A 404 35.28 25.14 6.81
C ALA A 404 35.09 25.92 5.48
N PRO A 405 34.67 25.25 4.39
CA PRO A 405 34.48 25.90 3.09
C PRO A 405 33.55 27.12 3.14
N LYS A 406 34.11 28.33 3.04
CA LYS A 406 33.39 29.61 3.18
C LYS A 406 32.12 29.71 2.32
N ARG A 407 32.13 29.12 1.11
CA ARG A 407 30.96 29.08 0.23
C ARG A 407 29.79 28.34 0.88
N ILE A 408 30.05 27.19 1.51
CA ILE A 408 29.02 26.35 2.14
C ILE A 408 28.44 27.07 3.35
N VAL A 409 29.30 27.60 4.23
CA VAL A 409 28.89 28.38 5.41
C VAL A 409 28.04 29.59 5.00
N LYS A 410 28.41 30.30 3.92
CA LYS A 410 27.63 31.43 3.40
C LYS A 410 26.24 31.01 2.91
N GLU A 411 26.13 29.90 2.17
CA GLU A 411 24.84 29.40 1.70
C GLU A 411 23.95 28.91 2.86
N LEU A 412 24.53 28.25 3.86
CA LEU A 412 23.81 27.85 5.08
C LEU A 412 23.27 29.06 5.85
N LYS A 413 24.07 30.14 6.01
CA LYS A 413 23.61 31.40 6.62
C LYS A 413 22.45 32.03 5.85
N LYS A 414 22.49 32.04 4.50
CA LYS A 414 21.40 32.57 3.68
C LYS A 414 20.09 31.82 3.87
N ARG A 415 20.17 30.51 4.15
CA ARG A 415 19.04 29.63 4.42
C ARG A 415 18.59 29.65 5.87
N LYS A 416 19.15 30.54 6.70
CA LYS A 416 18.82 30.68 8.12
C LYS A 416 19.03 29.42 8.96
N ILE A 417 19.85 28.47 8.48
CA ILE A 417 20.29 27.33 9.29
C ILE A 417 21.07 27.86 10.49
N LYS A 418 20.78 27.31 11.67
CA LYS A 418 21.45 27.66 12.92
C LYS A 418 22.89 27.14 12.88
N LEU A 419 23.84 28.07 12.86
CA LEU A 419 25.26 27.76 12.78
C LEU A 419 25.99 28.21 14.03
N ILE A 420 26.84 27.33 14.55
CA ILE A 420 27.72 27.58 15.69
C ILE A 420 29.14 27.33 15.21
N GLU A 421 30.02 28.32 15.33
CA GLU A 421 31.43 28.15 14.98
C GLU A 421 32.15 27.41 16.10
N GLY A 422 32.90 26.36 15.77
CA GLY A 422 33.75 25.63 16.71
C GLY A 422 35.04 26.39 17.03
N LYS A 423 35.90 25.80 17.87
CA LYS A 423 37.17 26.42 18.32
C LYS A 423 38.40 25.87 17.61
N LYS A 424 38.37 24.61 17.17
CA LYS A 424 39.48 23.93 16.51
C LYS A 424 39.34 24.05 15.00
N GLU A 425 40.43 24.43 14.34
CA GLU A 425 40.56 24.29 12.89
C GLU A 425 40.83 22.83 12.51
N VAL A 426 40.38 22.43 11.32
CA VAL A 426 40.73 21.13 10.72
C VAL A 426 42.13 21.23 10.12
N GLY A 427 43.03 20.31 10.50
CA GLY A 427 44.40 20.25 9.99
C GLY A 427 44.63 19.21 8.90
N LYS A 428 45.88 19.08 8.45
CA LYS A 428 46.24 18.21 7.31
C LYS A 428 46.40 16.73 7.65
N LYS A 429 46.65 16.40 8.91
CA LYS A 429 47.02 15.05 9.37
C LYS A 429 46.23 14.68 10.61
N TYR A 430 46.04 13.38 10.81
CA TYR A 430 45.49 12.87 12.06
C TYR A 430 46.39 13.25 13.25
N PRO A 431 45.83 13.68 14.40
CA PRO A 431 44.41 13.76 14.75
C PRO A 431 43.73 15.12 14.44
N GLU A 432 44.42 16.06 13.80
CA GLU A 432 43.86 17.39 13.50
C GLU A 432 42.70 17.34 12.48
N THR A 433 42.51 16.21 11.79
CA THR A 433 41.44 15.98 10.81
C THR A 433 40.11 15.55 11.42
N VAL A 434 40.07 15.16 12.70
CA VAL A 434 38.89 14.55 13.33
C VAL A 434 38.10 15.37 14.37
N PRO A 435 38.39 16.65 14.71
CA PRO A 435 37.67 17.34 15.80
C PRO A 435 36.13 17.36 15.70
N TYR A 436 35.58 17.34 14.48
CA TYR A 436 34.14 17.37 14.21
C TYR A 436 33.55 16.00 13.85
N ASN A 437 34.38 14.96 13.70
CA ASN A 437 33.99 13.64 13.23
C ASN A 437 33.40 12.77 14.37
N ALA A 438 32.44 13.34 15.09
CA ALA A 438 31.78 12.77 16.27
C ALA A 438 30.31 12.41 15.96
N VAL A 439 29.70 11.57 16.80
CA VAL A 439 28.27 11.27 16.74
C VAL A 439 27.59 11.79 18.01
N GLY A 440 26.59 12.64 17.84
CA GLY A 440 25.71 13.07 18.92
C GLY A 440 24.27 12.62 18.67
N ILE A 441 23.57 12.17 19.71
CA ILE A 441 22.16 11.78 19.65
C ILE A 441 21.52 12.00 21.03
N GLY A 442 20.36 12.66 21.08
CA GLY A 442 19.79 13.12 22.35
C GLY A 442 20.82 13.93 23.16
N ASN A 443 21.01 13.59 24.43
CA ASN A 443 22.02 14.19 25.31
C ASN A 443 23.37 13.43 25.34
N LEU A 444 23.58 12.48 24.43
CA LEU A 444 24.78 11.63 24.36
C LEU A 444 25.72 12.02 23.21
N LEU A 445 27.01 12.12 23.52
CA LEU A 445 28.11 12.28 22.55
C LEU A 445 29.02 11.05 22.57
N ILE A 446 29.38 10.52 21.40
CA ILE A 446 30.32 9.43 21.21
C ILE A 446 31.46 9.90 20.31
N HIS A 447 32.69 9.94 20.83
CA HIS A 447 33.89 10.28 20.06
C HIS A 447 35.18 9.95 20.83
N ASN A 448 36.34 10.18 20.21
CA ASN A 448 37.60 10.31 20.93
C ASN A 448 37.66 11.71 21.58
N LEU A 449 37.31 11.77 22.87
CA LEU A 449 37.10 13.02 23.61
C LEU A 449 38.35 13.90 23.70
N LYS A 450 39.55 13.31 23.54
CA LYS A 450 40.81 14.05 23.49
C LYS A 450 40.91 14.95 22.25
N HIS A 451 40.25 14.56 21.16
CA HIS A 451 40.36 15.22 19.86
C HIS A 451 39.14 16.05 19.49
N THR A 452 37.99 15.82 20.12
CA THR A 452 36.75 16.56 19.91
C THR A 452 36.90 18.07 20.13
N ASP A 453 36.18 18.88 19.34
CA ASP A 453 36.04 20.31 19.56
C ASP A 453 35.36 20.64 20.90
N GLU A 454 35.82 21.66 21.62
CA GLU A 454 35.28 22.03 22.93
C GLU A 454 33.80 22.48 22.85
N THR A 455 33.38 23.05 21.73
CA THR A 455 31.99 23.48 21.49
C THR A 455 31.06 22.28 21.38
N ILE A 456 31.54 21.18 20.77
CA ILE A 456 30.81 19.91 20.71
C ILE A 456 30.79 19.27 22.10
N LEU A 457 31.94 19.17 22.78
CA LEU A 457 32.02 18.57 24.13
C LEU A 457 31.08 19.24 25.12
N SER A 458 31.08 20.58 25.16
CA SER A 458 30.21 21.36 26.06
C SER A 458 28.74 21.36 25.66
N SER A 459 28.40 20.84 24.49
CA SER A 459 27.01 20.78 24.00
C SER A 459 26.24 19.56 24.46
N TYR A 460 26.89 18.56 25.08
CA TYR A 460 26.29 17.31 25.53
C TYR A 460 26.60 17.04 26.99
N GLU A 461 25.64 16.47 27.71
CA GLU A 461 25.78 16.14 29.14
C GLU A 461 26.52 14.81 29.34
N ASN A 462 26.22 13.82 28.49
CA ASN A 462 26.77 12.48 28.59
C ASN A 462 27.79 12.24 27.48
N HIS A 463 28.95 11.68 27.84
CA HIS A 463 30.03 11.39 26.89
C HIS A 463 30.47 9.94 26.99
N ILE A 464 30.66 9.31 25.82
CA ILE A 464 31.30 8.01 25.69
C ILE A 464 32.58 8.18 24.90
N ASN A 465 33.69 7.82 25.53
CA ASN A 465 34.99 7.87 24.90
C ASN A 465 35.27 6.60 24.09
N VAL A 466 35.61 6.76 22.82
CA VAL A 466 36.10 5.69 21.95
C VAL A 466 37.49 6.02 21.43
N ASN A 467 38.31 5.01 21.11
CA ASN A 467 39.63 5.24 20.55
C ASN A 467 39.59 5.77 19.11
N GLN A 468 38.54 5.44 18.36
CA GLN A 468 38.37 5.79 16.95
C GLN A 468 38.14 7.30 16.79
N GLY A 469 39.09 8.00 16.16
CA GLY A 469 38.96 9.43 15.89
C GLY A 469 37.97 9.74 14.75
N TYR A 470 37.92 8.91 13.71
CA TYR A 470 36.94 9.05 12.63
C TYR A 470 35.62 8.38 13.03
N THR A 471 35.04 8.82 14.16
CA THR A 471 33.85 8.18 14.73
C THR A 471 32.65 8.33 13.82
N ARG A 472 32.37 9.51 13.25
CA ARG A 472 31.22 9.71 12.35
C ARG A 472 31.33 8.89 11.06
N CYS A 473 32.52 8.74 10.51
CA CYS A 473 32.74 7.84 9.36
C CYS A 473 32.43 6.38 9.72
N ASN A 474 32.67 5.99 10.98
CA ASN A 474 32.57 4.61 11.45
C ASN A 474 31.27 4.30 12.19
N LEU A 475 30.48 5.29 12.59
CA LEU A 475 29.30 5.16 13.44
C LEU A 475 28.18 6.07 12.94
N LEU A 476 26.99 5.49 12.83
CA LEU A 476 25.74 6.17 12.54
C LEU A 476 24.73 5.86 13.63
N ALA A 477 24.18 6.90 14.25
CA ALA A 477 22.95 6.79 15.03
C ALA A 477 21.76 6.88 14.08
N LEU A 478 20.86 5.90 14.12
CA LEU A 478 19.54 6.00 13.48
C LEU A 478 18.56 6.73 14.41
N ASN A 479 18.57 6.35 15.69
CA ASN A 479 17.84 6.96 16.79
C ASN A 479 18.62 6.73 18.11
N GLU A 480 18.06 7.13 19.25
CA GLU A 480 18.70 6.98 20.57
C GLU A 480 19.01 5.52 20.95
N ASN A 481 18.31 4.54 20.36
CA ASN A 481 18.39 3.12 20.69
C ASN A 481 18.96 2.25 19.56
N ALA A 482 19.44 2.83 18.45
CA ALA A 482 19.83 2.07 17.27
C ALA A 482 21.03 2.67 16.55
N PHE A 483 22.12 1.90 16.47
CA PHE A 483 23.38 2.32 15.87
C PHE A 483 23.85 1.34 14.79
N ILE A 484 24.56 1.85 13.79
CA ILE A 484 25.27 1.06 12.79
C ILE A 484 26.75 1.44 12.85
N THR A 485 27.64 0.46 12.94
CA THR A 485 29.10 0.68 12.98
C THR A 485 29.86 -0.20 12.00
N SER A 486 30.99 0.30 11.51
CA SER A 486 32.01 -0.49 10.80
C SER A 486 33.30 -0.67 11.61
N ASP A 487 33.31 -0.25 12.88
CA ASP A 487 34.45 -0.36 13.79
C ASP A 487 34.12 -1.29 14.96
N VAL A 488 34.95 -2.32 15.14
CA VAL A 488 34.79 -3.35 16.19
C VAL A 488 35.00 -2.75 17.59
N GLY A 489 35.88 -1.76 17.73
CA GLY A 489 36.10 -1.07 19.00
C GLY A 489 34.86 -0.31 19.44
N ILE A 490 34.26 0.45 18.53
CA ILE A 490 32.98 1.14 18.77
C ILE A 490 31.86 0.11 19.03
N PHE A 491 31.81 -0.97 18.24
CA PHE A 491 30.83 -2.05 18.45
C PHE A 491 30.89 -2.59 19.87
N ASN A 492 32.08 -2.91 20.37
CA ASN A 492 32.26 -3.45 21.71
C ASN A 492 31.90 -2.44 22.80
N VAL A 493 32.25 -1.16 22.63
CA VAL A 493 31.91 -0.12 23.61
C VAL A 493 30.38 0.03 23.71
N VAL A 494 29.68 0.13 22.58
CA VAL A 494 28.21 0.29 22.57
C VAL A 494 27.48 -0.99 22.98
N ASN A 495 27.99 -2.18 22.61
CA ASN A 495 27.34 -3.46 22.90
C ASN A 495 27.61 -4.00 24.33
N SER A 496 28.55 -3.42 25.07
CA SER A 496 28.98 -3.91 26.40
C SER A 496 27.93 -3.88 27.52
N GLN A 497 26.65 -3.68 27.19
CA GLN A 497 25.51 -3.64 28.13
C GLN A 497 24.62 -4.90 28.11
N GLN A 498 25.00 -5.97 27.43
CA GLN A 498 24.25 -7.24 27.45
C GLN A 498 24.75 -8.27 28.48
N THR A 499 25.84 -7.99 29.21
CA THR A 499 26.40 -8.93 30.19
C THR A 499 26.75 -8.21 31.48
N THR A 500 26.18 -8.65 32.60
CA THR A 500 26.35 -8.12 33.97
C THR A 500 27.75 -8.32 34.57
N ASP A 501 28.77 -8.58 33.76
CA ASP A 501 30.13 -8.83 34.24
C ASP A 501 31.18 -8.33 33.25
N ASN A 502 31.38 -7.00 33.20
CA ASN A 502 32.68 -6.41 32.89
C ASN A 502 32.70 -4.92 33.26
N SER A 503 33.55 -4.58 34.22
CA SER A 503 33.72 -3.27 34.86
C SER A 503 34.37 -2.18 33.98
N LEU A 504 34.46 -2.37 32.67
CA LEU A 504 35.23 -1.47 31.80
C LEU A 504 34.45 -0.30 31.20
N TYR A 505 33.12 -0.37 31.05
CA TYR A 505 32.31 0.71 30.45
C TYR A 505 30.85 0.78 30.98
N PRO A 506 30.61 1.18 32.26
CA PRO A 506 29.26 1.34 32.78
C PRO A 506 28.65 2.68 32.32
N HIS A 507 27.89 2.67 31.24
CA HIS A 507 27.17 3.86 30.73
C HIS A 507 25.65 3.62 30.74
N GLU A 508 24.93 3.99 31.81
CA GLU A 508 23.47 3.81 31.94
C GLU A 508 22.67 4.36 30.74
N SER A 509 23.24 5.32 30.00
CA SER A 509 22.64 5.95 28.81
C SER A 509 22.51 5.03 27.58
N LEU A 510 23.01 3.79 27.60
CA LEU A 510 22.94 2.85 26.46
C LEU A 510 22.12 1.59 26.73
N VAL A 511 21.44 1.49 27.87
CA VAL A 511 20.62 0.31 28.21
C VAL A 511 19.49 0.15 27.19
N GLY A 512 19.36 -1.04 26.60
CA GLY A 512 18.32 -1.32 25.59
C GLY A 512 18.68 -0.88 24.15
N THR A 513 19.90 -0.40 23.93
CA THR A 513 20.39 -0.03 22.60
C THR A 513 20.71 -1.27 21.77
N SER A 514 20.34 -1.22 20.49
CA SER A 514 20.71 -2.19 19.46
C SER A 514 21.83 -1.63 18.58
N ILE A 515 22.80 -2.47 18.21
CA ILE A 515 23.89 -2.08 17.31
C ILE A 515 24.14 -3.13 16.24
N LEU A 516 24.21 -2.68 14.98
CA LEU A 516 24.57 -3.50 13.83
C LEU A 516 26.01 -3.25 13.41
N TYR A 517 26.78 -4.32 13.22
CA TYR A 517 28.11 -4.25 12.62
C TYR A 517 28.04 -4.57 11.12
N ILE A 518 28.72 -3.77 10.29
CA ILE A 518 28.87 -4.00 8.85
C ILE A 518 30.36 -3.99 8.47
N ASP A 519 30.84 -5.08 7.85
CA ASP A 519 32.24 -5.20 7.43
C ASP A 519 32.58 -4.15 6.35
N PRO A 520 33.59 -3.29 6.58
CA PRO A 520 33.89 -2.20 5.65
C PRO A 520 34.52 -2.65 4.33
N LYS A 521 34.91 -3.92 4.14
CA LYS A 521 35.63 -4.39 2.94
C LYS A 521 34.93 -4.12 1.61
N GLN A 522 33.59 -4.00 1.60
CA GLN A 522 32.81 -3.75 0.37
C GLN A 522 32.62 -2.27 0.07
N ILE A 523 33.14 -1.38 0.92
CA ILE A 523 32.95 0.06 0.81
C ILE A 523 34.16 0.69 0.14
N LYS A 524 33.93 1.47 -0.92
CA LYS A 524 34.98 2.16 -1.66
C LYS A 524 35.26 3.54 -1.08
N LEU A 525 36.54 3.86 -0.93
CA LEU A 525 37.04 5.21 -0.64
C LEU A 525 38.35 5.42 -1.40
N GLU A 526 38.38 6.43 -2.27
CA GLU A 526 39.53 6.67 -3.14
C GLU A 526 40.80 6.97 -2.33
N GLY A 527 41.90 6.29 -2.65
CA GLY A 527 43.20 6.44 -1.97
C GLY A 527 43.29 5.74 -0.61
N GLN A 528 42.28 4.98 -0.21
CA GLN A 528 42.28 4.15 1.00
C GLN A 528 41.99 2.68 0.66
N LYS A 529 42.29 1.77 1.59
CA LYS A 529 42.01 0.33 1.41
C LYS A 529 40.51 0.05 1.28
N ASN A 530 39.72 0.72 2.10
CA ASN A 530 38.27 0.65 2.14
C ASN A 530 37.74 1.93 2.81
N GLY A 531 36.49 2.27 2.51
CA GLY A 531 35.71 3.24 3.29
C GLY A 531 34.96 2.56 4.43
N PHE A 532 33.92 3.22 4.94
CA PHE A 532 33.06 2.70 6.01
C PHE A 532 31.58 2.88 5.66
N PHE A 533 30.73 1.93 6.06
CA PHE A 533 29.31 1.97 5.69
C PHE A 533 28.60 3.23 6.23
N PRO A 534 28.80 3.65 7.50
CA PRO A 534 28.25 4.92 8.00
C PRO A 534 28.72 6.17 7.21
N GLY A 535 29.93 6.15 6.67
CA GLY A 535 30.46 7.20 5.78
C GLY A 535 29.74 7.27 4.42
N CYS A 536 29.07 6.20 3.98
CA CYS A 536 28.18 6.22 2.81
C CYS A 536 26.81 6.84 3.08
N CYS A 537 26.47 7.04 4.36
CA CYS A 537 25.10 7.17 4.80
C CYS A 537 24.74 8.57 5.31
N GLY A 538 23.45 8.87 5.28
CA GLY A 538 22.81 9.96 6.00
C GLY A 538 21.47 9.52 6.57
N VAL A 539 21.00 10.24 7.59
CA VAL A 539 19.66 10.02 8.16
C VAL A 539 18.83 11.27 7.94
N TRP A 540 17.59 11.08 7.48
CA TRP A 540 16.60 12.14 7.40
C TRP A 540 15.21 11.59 7.72
N LYS A 541 14.63 12.07 8.83
CA LYS A 541 13.41 11.49 9.41
C LYS A 541 13.60 9.98 9.58
N ASN A 542 12.66 9.18 9.11
CA ASN A 542 12.71 7.71 9.17
C ASN A 542 13.38 7.09 7.93
N ASN A 543 14.35 7.76 7.31
CA ASN A 543 15.01 7.25 6.11
C ASN A 543 16.53 7.19 6.30
N LEU A 544 17.10 6.01 6.02
CA LEU A 544 18.53 5.82 5.81
C LEU A 544 18.85 6.06 4.33
N ILE A 545 19.54 7.15 4.04
CA ILE A 545 19.99 7.51 2.69
C ILE A 545 21.39 6.92 2.48
N VAL A 546 21.60 6.16 1.42
CA VAL A 546 22.86 5.44 1.14
C VAL A 546 23.42 5.82 -0.23
N CYS A 547 24.69 6.23 -0.27
CA CYS A 547 25.43 6.47 -1.51
C CYS A 547 25.91 5.15 -2.15
N GLY A 548 25.01 4.49 -2.86
CA GLY A 548 25.25 3.22 -3.57
C GLY A 548 24.09 2.26 -3.39
N SER A 549 24.29 1.01 -3.83
CA SER A 549 23.34 -0.08 -3.60
C SER A 549 23.90 -1.10 -2.62
N THR A 550 23.06 -1.46 -1.65
CA THR A 550 23.29 -2.48 -0.63
C THR A 550 22.98 -3.89 -1.14
N LYS A 551 22.50 -4.05 -2.39
CA LYS A 551 22.11 -5.35 -2.96
C LYS A 551 23.18 -6.44 -2.85
N ASN A 552 24.44 -6.04 -2.88
CA ASN A 552 25.60 -6.95 -2.83
C ASN A 552 26.27 -6.98 -1.45
N LEU A 553 25.77 -6.22 -0.47
CA LEU A 553 26.33 -6.20 0.88
C LEU A 553 26.13 -7.58 1.52
N LYS A 554 27.17 -8.12 2.15
CA LYS A 554 27.06 -9.42 2.85
C LYS A 554 26.03 -9.36 3.96
N GLU A 555 25.99 -8.26 4.68
CA GLU A 555 25.09 -7.99 5.80
C GLU A 555 23.74 -7.39 5.34
N LYS A 556 23.34 -7.57 4.08
CA LYS A 556 22.12 -6.97 3.53
C LYS A 556 20.86 -7.42 4.29
N ALA A 557 20.75 -8.71 4.58
CA ALA A 557 19.59 -9.24 5.28
C ALA A 557 19.50 -8.71 6.73
N GLU A 558 20.64 -8.63 7.41
CA GLU A 558 20.75 -8.06 8.75
C GLU A 558 20.44 -6.57 8.75
N LEU A 559 20.94 -5.82 7.77
CA LEU A 559 20.62 -4.40 7.59
C LEU A 559 19.11 -4.19 7.38
N ASP A 560 18.49 -4.93 6.47
CA ASP A 560 17.06 -4.78 6.18
C ASP A 560 16.20 -5.08 7.40
N LYS A 561 16.54 -6.15 8.12
CA LYS A 561 15.87 -6.49 9.38
C LYS A 561 16.09 -5.40 10.43
N PHE A 562 17.32 -4.93 10.60
CA PHE A 562 17.67 -3.90 11.58
C PHE A 562 16.93 -2.58 11.32
N LEU A 563 16.79 -2.17 10.06
CA LEU A 563 16.02 -0.99 9.68
C LEU A 563 14.53 -1.18 9.93
N LYS A 564 13.98 -2.34 9.58
CA LYS A 564 12.57 -2.68 9.83
C LYS A 564 12.24 -2.66 11.32
N ASP A 565 13.06 -3.32 12.14
CA ASP A 565 12.86 -3.40 13.59
C ASP A 565 12.91 -2.01 14.26
N ASN A 566 13.59 -1.05 13.62
CA ASN A 566 13.73 0.33 14.09
C ASN A 566 12.86 1.36 13.34
N ASN A 567 11.93 0.93 12.48
CA ASN A 567 11.04 1.78 11.68
C ASN A 567 11.74 2.76 10.73
N PHE A 568 12.81 2.31 10.07
CA PHE A 568 13.53 3.06 9.04
C PHE A 568 13.32 2.46 7.63
N ASN A 569 13.18 3.34 6.64
CA ASN A 569 13.19 3.00 5.23
C ASN A 569 14.60 3.14 4.65
N LEU A 570 14.95 2.30 3.68
CA LEU A 570 16.22 2.38 2.95
C LEU A 570 16.04 3.16 1.64
N ILE A 571 16.85 4.20 1.43
CA ILE A 571 16.91 4.96 0.18
C ILE A 571 18.30 4.82 -0.44
N GLU A 572 18.40 4.04 -1.51
CA GLU A 572 19.63 3.88 -2.30
C GLU A 572 19.70 4.95 -3.38
N LEU A 573 20.76 5.76 -3.37
CA LEU A 573 20.86 6.90 -4.28
C LEU A 573 21.13 6.50 -5.73
N TYR A 574 21.68 5.32 -6.00
CA TYR A 574 21.88 4.78 -7.35
C TYR A 574 22.22 3.29 -7.31
N ASP A 575 22.10 2.61 -8.45
CA ASP A 575 22.50 1.22 -8.59
C ASP A 575 24.00 1.10 -8.92
N GLY A 576 24.84 1.02 -7.89
CA GLY A 576 26.28 0.83 -8.03
C GLY A 576 26.98 0.61 -6.70
N ASP A 577 28.31 0.77 -6.68
CA ASP A 577 29.12 0.49 -5.49
C ASP A 577 28.78 1.40 -4.31
N LEU A 578 28.93 0.88 -3.10
CA LEU A 578 28.88 1.69 -1.88
C LEU A 578 30.13 2.55 -1.80
N ILE A 579 29.96 3.87 -1.78
CA ILE A 579 31.05 4.85 -1.74
C ILE A 579 30.96 5.65 -0.46
N ASP A 580 32.04 5.67 0.30
CA ASP A 580 32.18 6.54 1.46
C ASP A 580 32.39 7.98 0.99
N VAL A 581 31.50 8.85 1.44
CA VAL A 581 31.38 10.25 1.00
C VAL A 581 31.45 11.21 2.18
N GLY A 582 31.92 10.75 3.35
CA GLY A 582 32.00 11.56 4.56
C GLY A 582 30.65 11.91 5.16
N SER A 583 29.71 10.97 5.06
CA SER A 583 28.31 11.10 5.44
C SER A 583 27.50 12.12 4.63
N VAL A 584 26.18 11.93 4.65
CA VAL A 584 25.20 12.85 4.07
C VAL A 584 24.45 13.53 5.22
N PHE A 585 24.63 14.84 5.37
CA PHE A 585 24.00 15.61 6.44
C PHE A 585 22.69 16.19 5.92
N SER A 586 21.59 16.00 6.66
CA SER A 586 20.27 16.53 6.32
C SER A 586 19.77 17.38 7.48
N ILE A 587 19.51 18.65 7.21
CA ILE A 587 19.04 19.63 8.20
C ILE A 587 17.69 20.16 7.71
N ASP A 588 16.65 20.01 8.53
CA ASP A 588 15.35 20.65 8.28
C ASP A 588 15.53 22.18 8.40
N ASN A 589 14.91 22.95 7.51
CA ASN A 589 15.06 24.42 7.53
C ASN A 589 14.10 25.08 8.52
#